data_AF-S9W043-F1
#
_entry.id   AF-S9W043-F1
#
_cell.length_a   1.000
_cell.length_b   1.000
_cell.length_c   1.000
_cell.angle_alpha   90.00
_cell.angle_beta   90.00
_cell.angle_gamma   90.00
#
_symmetry.space_group_name_H-M   'P 1'
#
loop_
_entity.id
_entity.type
_entity.pdbx_description
1 polymer ?
#
loop_
_entity_poly.entity_id
_entity_poly.type
_entity_poly.pdbx_seq_one_letter_code
_entity_poly.pdbx_strand_id
1 'polypeptide(L)'
;MTAKKREVDEEKRRRILERNRIAASKFRQKKKEWIKELEQTANAAYEQSKRLQMMLSQLQQEAFRLKSQLLAHQGCPCSVKIRSVLTDFQTAHNALQAQHMAYRPMQPPPSDNLLDPVVSTSPNHTHSSLHSMPPQPSNGQMQPPSQPTNPNQSSMFPPSGLPGSLGGSI
;
A
#
# COMPACT_ATOMS: atom_id res chain seq x y z
N MET A 1 56.02 7.13 25.30
CA MET A 1 54.83 6.40 24.80
C MET A 1 54.16 7.21 23.68
N THR A 2 54.84 7.31 22.56
CA THR A 2 55.04 8.61 21.90
C THR A 2 54.79 8.50 20.39
N ALA A 3 54.09 9.49 19.85
CA ALA A 3 53.81 9.78 18.43
C ALA A 3 53.17 8.65 17.58
N LYS A 4 53.78 7.48 17.49
CA LYS A 4 53.36 6.37 16.61
C LYS A 4 51.98 5.82 16.97
N LYS A 5 51.62 5.77 18.25
CA LYS A 5 50.26 5.40 18.70
C LYS A 5 49.21 6.41 18.22
N ARG A 6 49.51 7.71 18.30
CA ARG A 6 48.60 8.79 17.86
C ARG A 6 48.37 8.73 16.36
N GLU A 7 49.41 8.47 15.57
CA GLU A 7 49.32 8.32 14.12
C GLU A 7 48.45 7.13 13.71
N VAL A 8 48.59 5.98 14.38
CA VAL A 8 47.75 4.79 14.15
C VAL A 8 46.29 5.06 14.52
N ASP A 9 46.02 5.80 15.60
CA ASP A 9 44.66 6.15 16.01
C ASP A 9 44.02 7.16 15.04
N GLU A 10 44.80 8.10 14.51
CA GLU A 10 44.39 9.04 13.44
C GLU A 10 44.00 8.28 12.16
N GLU A 11 44.82 7.31 11.75
CA GLU A 11 44.59 6.48 10.57
C GLU A 11 43.35 5.58 10.72
N LYS A 12 43.16 4.96 11.88
CA LYS A 12 41.93 4.21 12.19
C LYS A 12 40.70 5.11 12.14
N ARG A 13 40.79 6.32 12.70
CA ARG A 13 39.71 7.32 12.67
C ARG A 13 39.36 7.71 11.24
N ARG A 14 40.36 7.98 10.39
CA ARG A 14 40.14 8.25 8.95
C ARG A 14 39.38 7.13 8.27
N ARG A 15 39.75 5.87 8.50
CA ARG A 15 39.05 4.71 7.90
C ARG A 15 37.61 4.56 8.38
N ILE A 16 37.33 4.82 9.65
CA ILE A 16 35.96 4.78 10.18
C ILE A 16 35.11 5.88 9.55
N LEU A 17 35.65 7.10 9.45
CA LEU A 17 34.96 8.21 8.80
C LEU A 17 34.69 7.94 7.33
N GLU A 18 35.64 7.35 6.60
CA GLU A 18 35.44 7.02 5.20
C GLU A 18 34.38 5.93 5.02
N ARG A 19 34.38 4.90 5.87
CA ARG A 19 33.31 3.89 5.88
C ARG A 19 31.96 4.50 6.21
N ASN A 20 31.89 5.42 7.18
CA ASN A 20 30.67 6.12 7.54
C ASN A 20 30.16 7.00 6.39
N ARG A 21 31.06 7.71 5.69
CA ARG A 21 30.73 8.51 4.50
C ARG A 21 30.07 7.66 3.43
N ILE A 22 30.63 6.49 3.15
CA ILE A 22 30.07 5.54 2.18
C ILE A 22 28.72 5.00 2.66
N ALA A 23 28.62 4.59 3.94
CA ALA A 23 27.37 4.08 4.51
C ALA A 23 26.25 5.11 4.49
N ALA A 24 26.54 6.37 4.85
CA ALA A 24 25.59 7.47 4.79
C ALA A 24 25.14 7.75 3.36
N SER A 25 26.07 7.71 2.40
CA SER A 25 25.74 7.87 0.98
C SER A 25 24.81 6.75 0.48
N LYS A 26 25.12 5.49 0.81
CA LYS A 26 24.27 4.33 0.49
C LYS A 26 22.90 4.41 1.14
N PHE A 27 22.82 4.83 2.41
CA PHE A 27 21.55 5.00 3.11
C PHE A 27 20.68 6.07 2.43
N ARG A 28 21.27 7.22 2.10
CA ARG A 28 20.57 8.30 1.38
C ARG A 28 20.10 7.83 0.00
N GLN A 29 20.94 7.10 -0.73
CA GLN A 29 20.58 6.54 -2.02
C GLN A 29 19.42 5.56 -1.90
N LYS A 30 19.50 4.59 -0.99
CA LYS A 30 18.43 3.61 -0.75
C LYS A 30 17.13 4.29 -0.31
N LYS A 31 17.21 5.32 0.54
CA LYS A 31 16.04 6.12 0.93
C LYS A 31 15.43 6.83 -0.28
N LYS A 32 16.24 7.40 -1.17
CA LYS A 32 15.79 8.06 -2.39
C LYS A 32 15.11 7.07 -3.35
N GLU A 33 15.70 5.89 -3.56
CA GLU A 33 15.12 4.82 -4.38
C GLU A 33 13.80 4.34 -3.80
N TRP A 34 13.74 4.09 -2.49
CA TRP A 34 12.50 3.68 -1.82
C TRP A 34 11.38 4.72 -1.95
N ILE A 35 11.68 6.01 -1.76
CA ILE A 35 10.68 7.08 -1.97
C ILE A 35 10.19 7.08 -3.42
N LYS A 36 11.09 6.96 -4.39
CA LYS A 36 10.74 6.90 -5.81
C LYS A 36 9.85 5.69 -6.13
N GLU A 37 10.17 4.52 -5.61
CA GLU A 37 9.35 3.31 -5.78
C GLU A 37 7.96 3.46 -5.16
N LEU A 38 7.88 4.11 -4.00
CA LEU A 38 6.62 4.41 -3.33
C LEU A 38 5.76 5.35 -4.17
N GLU A 39 6.33 6.44 -4.69
CA GLU A 39 5.66 7.40 -5.58
C GLU A 39 5.18 6.72 -6.87
N GLN A 40 6.02 5.87 -7.48
CA GLN A 40 5.66 5.10 -8.67
C GLN A 40 4.49 4.16 -8.40
N THR A 41 4.51 3.46 -7.27
CA THR A 41 3.44 2.54 -6.88
C THR A 41 2.13 3.29 -6.63
N ALA A 42 2.18 4.44 -5.94
CA ALA A 42 1.01 5.28 -5.69
C ALA A 42 0.39 5.79 -7.01
N ASN A 43 1.23 6.28 -7.93
CA ASN A 43 0.78 6.73 -9.25
C ASN A 43 0.15 5.59 -10.06
N ALA A 44 0.78 4.42 -10.09
CA ALA A 44 0.24 3.26 -10.79
C ALA A 44 -1.13 2.81 -10.21
N ALA A 45 -1.27 2.80 -8.89
CA ALA A 45 -2.54 2.48 -8.22
C ALA A 45 -3.63 3.52 -8.54
N TYR A 46 -3.26 4.80 -8.58
CA TYR A 46 -4.17 5.88 -8.99
C TYR A 46 -4.64 5.73 -10.44
N GLU A 47 -3.72 5.49 -11.37
CA GLU A 47 -4.05 5.24 -12.78
C GLU A 47 -4.95 4.02 -12.96
N GLN A 48 -4.67 2.93 -12.24
CA GLN A 48 -5.51 1.74 -12.24
C GLN A 48 -6.91 2.06 -11.72
N SER A 49 -7.03 2.80 -10.61
CA SER A 49 -8.32 3.23 -10.08
C SER A 49 -9.10 4.06 -11.10
N LYS A 50 -8.45 5.03 -11.75
CA LYS A 50 -9.05 5.85 -12.81
C LYS A 50 -9.52 5.00 -13.99
N ARG A 51 -8.71 4.03 -14.44
CA ARG A 51 -9.09 3.09 -15.52
C ARG A 51 -10.32 2.27 -15.12
N LEU A 52 -10.34 1.72 -13.92
CA LEU A 52 -11.48 0.94 -13.42
C LEU A 52 -12.75 1.78 -13.31
N GLN A 53 -12.66 3.02 -12.83
CA GLN A 53 -13.79 3.95 -12.78
C GLN A 53 -14.33 4.27 -14.17
N MET A 54 -13.45 4.45 -15.16
CA MET A 54 -13.86 4.66 -16.55
C MET A 54 -14.59 3.44 -17.12
N MET A 55 -14.06 2.23 -16.91
CA MET A 55 -14.72 0.99 -17.32
C MET A 55 -16.07 0.81 -16.65
N LEU A 56 -16.17 1.10 -15.35
CA LEU A 56 -17.42 1.06 -14.61
C LEU A 56 -18.44 2.03 -15.21
N SER A 57 -18.05 3.26 -15.53
CA SER A 57 -18.92 4.25 -16.17
C SER A 57 -19.41 3.77 -17.54
N GLN A 58 -18.53 3.18 -18.37
CA GLN A 58 -18.90 2.62 -19.67
C GLN A 58 -19.93 1.49 -19.53
N LEU A 59 -19.69 0.54 -18.62
CA LEU A 59 -20.63 -0.56 -18.36
C LEU A 59 -21.98 -0.07 -17.82
N GLN A 60 -21.98 0.95 -16.96
CA GLN A 60 -23.21 1.58 -16.48
C GLN A 60 -24.01 2.23 -17.61
N GLN A 61 -23.34 2.92 -18.53
CA GLN A 61 -23.98 3.51 -19.72
C GLN A 61 -24.59 2.43 -20.62
N GLU A 62 -23.86 1.34 -20.86
CA GLU A 62 -24.37 0.20 -21.65
C GLU A 62 -25.58 -0.45 -20.97
N ALA A 63 -25.52 -0.70 -19.67
CA ALA A 63 -26.64 -1.24 -18.89
C ALA A 63 -27.86 -0.33 -18.94
N PHE A 64 -27.66 1.00 -18.83
CA PHE A 64 -28.73 1.98 -18.97
C PHE A 64 -29.34 1.95 -20.38
N ARG A 65 -28.52 1.90 -21.42
CA ARG A 65 -28.97 1.81 -22.82
C ARG A 65 -29.85 0.57 -23.04
N LEU A 66 -29.41 -0.59 -22.55
CA LEU A 66 -30.18 -1.83 -22.65
C LEU A 66 -31.50 -1.76 -21.86
N LYS A 67 -31.46 -1.23 -20.63
CA LYS A 67 -32.67 -1.00 -19.82
C LYS A 67 -33.67 -0.08 -20.54
N SER A 68 -33.20 0.99 -21.17
CA SER A 68 -34.02 1.92 -21.95
C SER A 68 -34.68 1.21 -23.15
N GLN A 69 -33.92 0.42 -23.92
CA GLN A 69 -34.47 -0.38 -25.02
C GLN A 69 -35.54 -1.36 -24.57
N LEU A 70 -35.31 -2.06 -23.44
CA LEU A 70 -36.31 -2.96 -22.86
C LEU A 70 -37.57 -2.21 -22.41
N LEU A 71 -37.41 -1.05 -21.78
CA LEU A 71 -38.53 -0.21 -21.36
C LEU A 71 -39.29 0.41 -22.54
N ALA A 72 -38.74 0.46 -23.75
CA ALA A 72 -39.47 0.90 -24.93
C ALA A 72 -40.55 -0.10 -25.38
N HIS A 73 -40.46 -1.37 -24.97
CA HIS A 73 -41.45 -2.42 -25.27
C HIS A 73 -42.73 -2.35 -24.40
N GLN A 74 -43.16 -1.15 -24.02
CA GLN A 74 -44.39 -0.96 -23.24
C GLN A 74 -45.61 -1.35 -24.09
N GLY A 75 -46.40 -2.32 -23.61
CA GLY A 75 -47.58 -2.84 -24.31
C GLY A 75 -47.35 -4.08 -25.17
N CYS A 76 -46.12 -4.58 -25.29
CA CYS A 76 -45.86 -5.85 -25.98
C CYS A 76 -46.29 -7.07 -25.11
N PRO A 77 -46.66 -8.22 -25.71
CA PRO A 77 -46.94 -9.46 -24.99
C PRO A 77 -45.77 -9.96 -24.12
N CYS A 78 -44.55 -9.55 -24.47
CA CYS A 78 -43.33 -9.86 -23.71
C CYS A 78 -43.11 -8.95 -22.48
N SER A 79 -43.93 -7.92 -22.25
CA SER A 79 -43.76 -6.94 -21.17
C SER A 79 -43.72 -7.55 -19.76
N VAL A 80 -44.41 -8.67 -19.54
CA VAL A 80 -44.37 -9.42 -18.27
C VAL A 80 -42.98 -10.01 -18.04
N LYS A 81 -42.41 -10.67 -19.06
CA LYS A 81 -41.04 -11.24 -19.01
C LYS A 81 -39.99 -10.14 -18.84
N ILE A 82 -40.12 -9.03 -19.57
CA ILE A 82 -39.21 -7.88 -19.47
C ILE A 82 -39.20 -7.30 -18.04
N ARG A 83 -40.37 -7.14 -17.41
CA ARG A 83 -40.47 -6.69 -16.01
C ARG A 83 -39.77 -7.61 -15.03
N SER A 84 -39.92 -8.94 -15.19
CA SER A 84 -39.19 -9.92 -14.37
C SER A 84 -37.69 -9.70 -14.46
N VAL A 85 -37.15 -9.69 -15.68
CA VAL A 85 -35.69 -9.52 -15.91
C VAL A 85 -35.16 -8.20 -15.34
N LEU A 86 -35.91 -7.10 -15.49
CA LEU A 86 -35.53 -5.80 -14.93
C LEU A 86 -35.52 -5.80 -13.40
N THR A 87 -36.42 -6.56 -12.77
CA THR A 87 -36.50 -6.70 -11.30
C THR A 87 -35.33 -7.54 -10.79
N ASP A 88 -35.00 -8.63 -11.48
CA ASP A 88 -33.85 -9.48 -11.16
C ASP A 88 -32.54 -8.69 -11.28
N PHE A 89 -32.39 -7.91 -12.36
CA PHE A 89 -31.25 -7.02 -12.57
C PHE A 89 -31.13 -5.97 -11.46
N GLN A 90 -32.25 -5.36 -11.04
CA GLN A 90 -32.24 -4.36 -9.98
C GLN A 90 -31.89 -4.98 -8.62
N THR A 91 -32.37 -6.19 -8.34
CA THR A 91 -32.08 -6.93 -7.10
C THR A 91 -30.60 -7.27 -7.02
N ALA A 92 -30.02 -7.76 -8.11
CA ALA A 92 -28.59 -8.06 -8.19
C ALA A 92 -27.73 -6.79 -8.02
N HIS A 93 -28.11 -5.67 -8.65
CA HIS A 93 -27.43 -4.39 -8.48
C HIS A 93 -27.43 -3.92 -7.02
N ASN A 94 -28.57 -4.01 -6.34
CA ASN A 94 -28.70 -3.62 -4.94
C ASN A 94 -27.85 -4.52 -4.02
N ALA A 95 -27.80 -5.82 -4.27
CA ALA A 95 -26.97 -6.76 -3.52
C ALA A 95 -25.48 -6.45 -3.66
N LEU A 96 -25.00 -6.18 -4.89
CA LEU A 96 -23.62 -5.78 -5.14
C LEU A 96 -23.29 -4.43 -4.48
N GLN A 97 -24.20 -3.47 -4.51
CA GLN A 97 -24.01 -2.17 -3.87
C GLN A 97 -23.93 -2.29 -2.35
N ALA A 98 -24.74 -3.16 -1.73
CA ALA A 98 -24.68 -3.45 -0.31
C ALA A 98 -23.33 -4.07 0.09
N GLN A 99 -22.82 -5.01 -0.71
CA GLN A 99 -21.48 -5.56 -0.51
C GLN A 99 -20.40 -4.47 -0.62
N HIS A 100 -20.47 -3.60 -1.63
CA HIS A 100 -19.49 -2.54 -1.82
C HIS A 100 -19.47 -1.52 -0.66
N MET A 101 -20.63 -1.20 -0.06
CA MET A 101 -20.70 -0.34 1.13
C MET A 101 -20.05 -0.97 2.36
N ALA A 102 -20.07 -2.30 2.48
CA ALA A 102 -19.45 -3.02 3.59
C ALA A 102 -17.91 -3.05 3.51
N TYR A 103 -17.33 -2.98 2.31
CA TYR A 103 -15.88 -3.09 2.09
C TYR A 103 -15.20 -1.77 1.70
N ARG A 104 -15.90 -0.63 1.72
CA ARG A 104 -15.32 0.66 1.35
C ARG A 104 -14.20 1.05 2.33
N PRO A 105 -12.94 1.17 1.88
CA PRO A 105 -11.87 1.70 2.71
C PRO A 105 -12.25 3.14 3.11
N MET A 106 -12.19 3.45 4.41
CA MET A 106 -12.34 4.82 4.90
C MET A 106 -11.36 5.71 4.14
N GLN A 107 -11.87 6.58 3.26
CA GLN A 107 -11.04 7.60 2.66
C GLN A 107 -10.56 8.51 3.80
N PRO A 108 -9.25 8.78 3.91
CA PRO A 108 -8.81 9.87 4.76
C PRO A 108 -9.52 11.15 4.30
N PRO A 109 -9.91 12.04 5.23
CA PRO A 109 -10.57 13.29 4.88
C PRO A 109 -9.74 14.02 3.82
N PRO A 110 -10.38 14.75 2.88
CA PRO A 110 -9.65 15.59 1.96
C PRO A 110 -8.80 16.55 2.80
N SER A 111 -7.48 16.39 2.72
CA SER A 111 -6.56 17.37 3.30
C SER A 111 -6.71 18.63 2.47
N ASP A 112 -7.59 19.53 2.91
CA ASP A 112 -7.48 20.93 2.56
C ASP A 112 -6.06 21.37 2.90
N ASN A 113 -5.40 21.89 1.87
CA ASN A 113 -4.05 22.43 1.83
C ASN A 113 -3.48 22.84 3.19
N LEU A 114 -2.38 22.20 3.61
CA LEU A 114 -1.47 22.82 4.58
C LEU A 114 -0.02 22.46 4.23
N LEU A 115 0.59 23.33 3.44
CA LEU A 115 1.84 24.08 3.73
C LEU A 115 2.73 24.23 2.48
N ASP A 116 2.62 25.40 1.87
CA ASP A 116 3.71 26.08 1.15
C ASP A 116 4.96 26.24 2.05
N PRO A 117 6.17 26.35 1.48
CA PRO A 117 7.40 26.50 2.25
C PRO A 117 7.57 27.96 2.70
N VAL A 118 7.24 28.28 3.96
CA VAL A 118 7.58 29.57 4.55
C VAL A 118 8.99 29.56 5.14
N VAL A 119 9.76 30.53 4.68
CA VAL A 119 11.13 30.89 5.02
C VAL A 119 11.29 31.25 6.52
N SER A 120 12.44 30.89 7.07
CA SER A 120 13.12 31.43 8.27
C SER A 120 12.53 32.69 8.91
N THR A 121 12.29 32.63 10.23
CA THR A 121 12.88 33.52 11.25
C THR A 121 12.63 32.95 12.66
N SER A 122 13.70 32.70 13.43
CA SER A 122 13.62 32.57 14.91
C SER A 122 13.48 33.97 15.54
N PRO A 123 12.89 34.12 16.76
CA PRO A 123 13.72 34.09 17.98
C PRO A 123 13.05 33.55 19.28
N ASN A 124 13.94 33.18 20.22
CA ASN A 124 13.76 32.84 21.65
C ASN A 124 12.55 33.45 22.38
N HIS A 125 11.88 32.65 23.21
CA HIS A 125 11.55 33.04 24.59
C HIS A 125 11.42 31.82 25.52
N THR A 126 12.11 31.92 26.65
CA THR A 126 12.18 31.03 27.80
C THR A 126 10.89 31.01 28.61
N HIS A 127 10.37 29.82 28.94
CA HIS A 127 9.66 29.62 30.19
C HIS A 127 9.99 28.24 30.78
N SER A 128 10.55 28.26 31.98
CA SER A 128 10.91 27.10 32.79
C SER A 128 9.66 26.42 33.36
N SER A 129 9.65 25.09 33.36
CA SER A 129 8.85 24.28 34.29
C SER A 129 9.69 23.08 34.73
N LEU A 130 9.99 23.02 36.04
CA LEU A 130 10.65 21.89 36.68
C LEU A 130 9.76 20.65 36.54
N HIS A 131 10.30 19.56 35.98
CA HIS A 131 9.91 18.20 36.33
C HIS A 131 11.09 17.24 36.18
N SER A 132 11.21 16.38 37.20
CA SER A 132 12.23 15.41 37.57
C SER A 132 13.04 14.72 36.46
N MET A 133 14.34 14.53 36.75
CA MET A 133 15.21 13.52 36.12
C MET A 133 14.68 12.09 36.39
N PRO A 134 14.57 11.22 35.37
CA PRO A 134 14.61 9.77 35.56
C PRO A 134 15.94 9.18 35.06
N PRO A 135 16.32 7.97 35.53
CA PRO A 135 17.66 7.42 35.42
C PRO A 135 17.91 6.74 34.06
N GLN A 136 19.19 6.63 33.68
CA GLN A 136 19.73 5.66 32.70
C GLN A 136 20.85 4.88 33.43
N PRO A 137 21.22 3.64 33.08
CA PRO A 137 20.87 2.88 31.87
C PRO A 137 20.39 1.43 32.15
N SER A 138 19.53 0.88 31.28
CA SER A 138 19.32 -0.56 31.16
C SER A 138 19.70 -1.03 29.76
N ASN A 139 20.54 -2.06 29.75
CA ASN A 139 21.08 -2.77 28.59
C ASN A 139 19.94 -3.20 27.65
N GLY A 140 19.78 -2.49 26.53
CA GLY A 140 18.85 -2.83 25.45
C GLY A 140 19.62 -3.23 24.21
N GLN A 141 19.91 -4.51 24.07
CA GLN A 141 20.50 -5.14 22.90
C GLN A 141 19.57 -4.90 21.69
N MET A 142 19.94 -4.01 20.77
CA MET A 142 19.24 -3.91 19.48
C MET A 142 19.52 -5.19 18.68
N GLN A 143 18.52 -6.08 18.62
CA GLN A 143 18.51 -7.18 17.67
C GLN A 143 18.56 -6.64 16.24
N PRO A 144 19.36 -7.24 15.34
CA PRO A 144 19.31 -6.91 13.92
C PRO A 144 17.99 -7.45 13.32
N PRO A 145 17.29 -6.70 12.44
CA PRO A 145 16.21 -7.27 11.66
C PRO A 145 16.80 -8.25 10.62
N SER A 146 16.18 -9.42 10.59
CA SER A 146 16.48 -10.60 9.79
C SER A 146 16.76 -10.29 8.32
N GLN A 147 17.66 -11.08 7.74
CA GLN A 147 18.03 -11.05 6.31
C GLN A 147 16.80 -11.11 5.40
N PRO A 148 16.83 -10.49 4.21
CA PRO A 148 15.83 -10.74 3.18
C PRO A 148 15.98 -12.19 2.69
N THR A 149 14.89 -12.95 2.76
CA THR A 149 14.76 -14.23 2.04
C THR A 149 14.94 -13.98 0.54
N ASN A 150 15.89 -14.69 -0.04
CA ASN A 150 16.20 -14.68 -1.46
C ASN A 150 15.06 -15.39 -2.23
N PRO A 151 14.40 -14.78 -3.23
CA PRO A 151 13.30 -15.41 -3.95
C PRO A 151 13.74 -16.42 -5.01
N ASN A 152 15.01 -16.86 -5.01
CA ASN A 152 15.52 -17.80 -6.01
C ASN A 152 16.10 -19.09 -5.42
N GLN A 153 15.37 -19.71 -4.48
CA GLN A 153 15.53 -21.14 -4.21
C GLN A 153 14.28 -21.89 -4.65
N SER A 154 14.44 -22.55 -5.79
CA SER A 154 13.63 -23.64 -6.30
C SER A 154 13.56 -24.75 -5.25
N SER A 155 12.41 -24.95 -4.62
CA SER A 155 12.13 -26.16 -3.82
C SER A 155 10.83 -26.80 -4.30
N MET A 156 10.99 -27.69 -5.29
CA MET A 156 10.54 -29.07 -5.20
C MET A 156 9.16 -29.31 -4.55
N PHE A 157 8.08 -29.09 -5.29
CA PHE A 157 6.82 -29.81 -5.03
C PHE A 157 6.85 -31.14 -5.78
N PRO A 158 6.67 -32.31 -5.12
CA PRO A 158 6.45 -33.56 -5.83
C PRO A 158 5.03 -33.60 -6.42
N PRO A 159 4.82 -34.14 -7.63
CA PRO A 159 3.50 -34.32 -8.20
C PRO A 159 2.88 -35.66 -7.75
N SER A 160 1.55 -35.71 -7.82
CA SER A 160 0.69 -36.91 -7.92
C SER A 160 0.10 -37.45 -6.61
N GLY A 161 -1.23 -37.41 -6.53
CA GLY A 161 -2.00 -38.08 -5.49
C GLY A 161 -3.47 -37.72 -5.55
N LEU A 162 -4.18 -38.17 -6.60
CA LEU A 162 -5.65 -38.22 -6.62
C LEU A 162 -6.12 -39.16 -5.50
N PRO A 163 -7.02 -38.74 -4.59
CA PRO A 163 -7.73 -39.70 -3.75
C PRO A 163 -8.84 -40.34 -4.59
N GLY A 164 -8.62 -41.60 -4.99
CA GLY A 164 -9.65 -42.46 -5.57
C GLY A 164 -10.81 -42.63 -4.60
N SER A 165 -11.99 -42.19 -5.02
CA SER A 165 -13.25 -42.50 -4.36
C SER A 165 -13.54 -43.98 -4.53
N LEU A 166 -13.49 -44.71 -3.41
CA LEU A 166 -14.01 -46.06 -3.27
C LEU A 166 -15.52 -46.04 -3.49
N GLY A 167 -15.96 -46.41 -4.69
CA GLY A 167 -17.34 -46.78 -4.98
C GLY A 167 -17.40 -48.30 -5.13
N GLY A 168 -17.91 -48.98 -4.10
CA GLY A 168 -18.26 -50.39 -4.14
C GLY A 168 -19.73 -50.61 -4.50
N SER A 169 -19.96 -51.76 -5.12
CA SER A 169 -21.16 -52.60 -5.06
C SER A 169 -22.28 -52.41 -6.10
N ILE A 170 -22.41 -53.53 -6.86
CA ILE A 170 -23.58 -54.18 -7.48
C ILE A 170 -24.09 -53.59 -8.80
#